data_AF-A0A6P0XXN5-F1
#
_entry.id   AF-A0A6P0XXN5-F1
#
_cell.length_a   1.000
_cell.length_b   1.000
_cell.length_c   1.000
_cell.angle_alpha   90.00
_cell.angle_beta   90.00
_cell.angle_gamma   90.00
#
_symmetry.space_group_name_H-M   'P 1'
#
loop_
_entity.id
_entity.type
_entity.pdbx_description
1 polymer ?
#
loop_
_entity_poly.entity_id
_entity_poly.type
_entity_poly.pdbx_seq_one_letter_code
_entity_poly.pdbx_strand_id
1 'polypeptide(L)'
;LEDRSRFQILAPVVRGKKGTHKKLLSSLAAEGFVRVRVDGEILELSDTIELNKNKKHDIEVVVDRLVKKEGIEERLADSLSTCLQHAEGIAIISLMSSDKQNEEAELVFSENFACPEHGAVMNELSPRLFSFNSPYGACPECHGLGSLRKFSPQLIIPDSTQPVYSAIAPWSEKDSSYYISLLHALGQAYGFELSTPWSELTTQQQEILLYGCDQEIYVDGETYKGDRHGYYKRYVGVIPTLERQYESSPDKYKEKLEPYIINQTCAVCEGKRLKPETLAVRLGQYCITELTEVSISQCLEKVAKLALTPRQAQIGELALKEIKARLQFLLDVGLDYLTLDRPAMTLSGGEAQRIRLATQIGAGLTGVLYVLDEPSIGLHQRDNSRLLSTLEKLRDLGNTLIVVEHDEETIRSADQIVGTG
;
A
#
# COMPACT_ATOMS: atom_id res chain seq x y z
N LEU A 1 21.95 25.79 19.12
CA LEU A 1 23.40 25.82 19.43
C LEU A 1 23.69 26.94 20.41
N GLU A 2 24.57 26.71 21.39
CA GLU A 2 25.02 27.73 22.34
C GLU A 2 25.82 28.83 21.61
N ASP A 3 25.89 30.02 22.20
CA ASP A 3 26.65 31.10 21.58
C ASP A 3 28.15 30.73 21.51
N ARG A 4 28.81 31.04 20.39
CA ARG A 4 30.19 30.59 20.04
C ARG A 4 30.38 29.11 19.72
N SER A 5 29.34 28.29 19.57
CA SER A 5 29.48 26.93 19.04
C SER A 5 30.11 26.93 17.65
N ARG A 6 31.08 26.05 17.41
CA ARG A 6 31.74 25.86 16.10
C ARG A 6 31.09 24.70 15.37
N PHE A 7 30.81 24.87 14.09
CA PHE A 7 30.20 23.83 13.27
C PHE A 7 30.72 23.87 11.84
N GLN A 8 30.64 22.74 11.15
CA GLN A 8 30.99 22.60 9.74
C GLN A 8 29.75 22.26 8.94
N ILE A 9 29.62 22.85 7.76
CA ILE A 9 28.59 22.52 6.79
C ILE A 9 29.22 21.59 5.76
N LEU A 10 28.66 20.40 5.64
CA LEU A 10 29.15 19.30 4.83
C LEU A 10 28.10 18.95 3.77
N ALA A 11 28.51 18.88 2.51
CA ALA A 11 27.67 18.48 1.39
C ALA A 11 27.95 17.00 1.04
N PRO A 12 27.05 16.06 1.36
CA PRO A 12 27.25 14.63 1.09
C PRO A 12 27.08 14.30 -0.40
N VAL A 13 28.17 14.42 -1.17
CA VAL A 13 28.20 14.18 -2.61
C VAL A 13 28.18 12.68 -2.97
N VAL A 14 28.70 11.82 -2.10
CA VAL A 14 28.64 10.37 -2.27
C VAL A 14 28.25 9.72 -0.95
N ARG A 15 27.27 8.81 -1.01
CA ARG A 15 26.84 8.01 0.15
C ARG A 15 26.80 6.53 -0.22
N GLY A 16 27.65 5.72 0.40
CA GLY A 16 27.67 4.26 0.34
C GLY A 16 27.89 3.67 -1.06
N LYS A 17 28.49 4.42 -2.01
CA LYS A 17 28.71 3.97 -3.39
C LYS A 17 30.12 3.41 -3.57
N LYS A 18 30.22 2.27 -4.26
CA LYS A 18 31.51 1.69 -4.64
C LYS A 18 32.14 2.45 -5.80
N GLY A 19 33.44 2.70 -5.74
CA GLY A 19 34.16 3.35 -6.83
C GLY A 19 35.38 4.11 -6.36
N THR A 20 36.26 4.47 -7.31
CA THR A 20 37.46 5.26 -7.02
C THR A 20 37.16 6.77 -6.96
N HIS A 21 36.00 7.21 -7.47
CA HIS A 21 35.51 8.60 -7.48
C HIS A 21 36.52 9.67 -7.94
N LYS A 22 37.61 9.31 -8.63
CA LYS A 22 38.70 10.22 -9.05
C LYS A 22 38.18 11.42 -9.88
N LYS A 23 37.20 11.18 -10.77
CA LYS A 23 36.59 12.24 -11.59
C LYS A 23 35.83 13.27 -10.74
N LEU A 24 35.11 12.80 -9.71
CA LEU A 24 34.35 13.65 -8.80
C LEU A 24 35.30 14.48 -7.92
N LEU A 25 36.33 13.86 -7.35
CA LEU A 25 37.32 14.58 -6.54
C LEU A 25 38.05 15.66 -7.37
N SER A 26 38.38 15.36 -8.63
CA SER A 26 38.98 16.36 -9.53
C SER A 26 38.03 17.50 -9.92
N SER A 27 36.72 17.24 -10.06
CA SER A 27 35.76 18.31 -10.38
C SER A 27 35.56 19.23 -9.18
N LEU A 28 35.48 18.67 -7.97
CA LEU A 28 35.37 19.45 -6.73
C LEU A 28 36.59 20.35 -6.50
N ALA A 29 37.80 19.84 -6.79
CA ALA A 29 39.01 20.66 -6.74
C ALA A 29 38.98 21.80 -7.79
N ALA A 30 38.47 21.54 -9.00
CA ALA A 30 38.34 22.55 -10.05
C ALA A 30 37.27 23.62 -9.73
N GLU A 31 36.23 23.27 -8.98
CA GLU A 31 35.21 24.19 -8.47
C GLU A 31 35.71 25.06 -7.30
N GLY A 32 36.90 24.78 -6.77
CA GLY A 32 37.57 25.59 -5.75
C GLY A 32 37.40 25.10 -4.31
N PHE A 33 36.83 23.90 -4.10
CA PHE A 33 36.79 23.30 -2.77
C PHE A 33 38.17 22.85 -2.32
N VAL A 34 38.48 23.06 -1.04
CA VAL A 34 39.81 22.76 -0.47
C VAL A 34 39.80 21.46 0.32
N ARG A 35 38.70 21.12 0.98
CA ARG A 35 38.62 20.00 1.92
C ARG A 35 37.44 19.10 1.62
N VAL A 36 37.66 17.82 1.84
CA VAL A 36 36.66 16.77 1.71
C VAL A 36 36.82 15.82 2.90
N ARG A 37 35.71 15.34 3.44
CA ARG A 37 35.67 14.25 4.40
C ARG A 37 35.39 12.97 3.62
N VAL A 38 36.25 11.98 3.79
CA VAL A 38 36.12 10.68 3.13
C VAL A 38 36.17 9.59 4.20
N ASP A 39 35.11 8.79 4.28
CA ASP A 39 34.95 7.72 5.28
C ASP A 39 35.22 8.21 6.73
N GLY A 40 34.83 9.46 7.03
CA GLY A 40 35.02 10.11 8.34
C GLY A 40 36.33 10.89 8.51
N GLU A 41 37.31 10.74 7.61
CA GLU A 41 38.59 11.45 7.68
C GLU A 41 38.60 12.71 6.80
N ILE A 42 38.99 13.86 7.36
CA ILE A 42 39.11 15.12 6.61
C ILE A 42 40.46 15.15 5.88
N LEU A 43 40.40 15.21 4.55
CA LEU A 43 41.53 15.27 3.63
C LEU A 43 41.50 16.59 2.84
N GLU A 44 42.67 17.05 2.40
CA GLU A 44 42.77 18.19 1.49
C GLU A 44 42.72 17.71 0.03
N LEU A 45 41.92 18.38 -0.80
CA LEU A 45 41.72 18.01 -2.20
C LEU A 45 42.98 18.21 -3.06
N SER A 46 43.98 18.94 -2.56
CA SER A 46 45.31 19.04 -3.15
C SER A 46 46.13 17.75 -3.03
N ASP A 47 45.80 16.89 -2.07
CA ASP A 47 46.51 15.63 -1.84
C ASP A 47 46.04 14.55 -2.81
N THR A 48 46.89 13.55 -3.05
CA THR A 48 46.53 12.40 -3.90
C THR A 48 45.64 11.44 -3.12
N ILE A 49 44.32 11.59 -3.24
CA ILE A 49 43.33 10.72 -2.60
C ILE A 49 43.08 9.47 -3.48
N GLU A 50 43.48 8.30 -2.99
CA GLU A 50 43.26 7.02 -3.68
C GLU A 50 42.22 6.14 -2.98
N LEU A 51 41.05 5.97 -3.61
CA LEU A 51 39.96 5.16 -3.10
C LEU A 51 39.88 3.79 -3.78
N ASN A 52 39.41 2.78 -3.04
CA ASN A 52 39.36 1.40 -3.52
C ASN A 52 38.07 1.16 -4.32
N LYS A 53 38.20 0.72 -5.58
CA LYS A 53 37.07 0.45 -6.48
C LYS A 53 36.02 -0.52 -5.91
N ASN A 54 36.42 -1.48 -5.07
CA ASN A 54 35.55 -2.55 -4.58
C ASN A 54 34.90 -2.24 -3.21
N LYS A 55 35.34 -1.18 -2.53
CA LYS A 55 34.78 -0.74 -1.24
C LYS A 55 33.75 0.35 -1.46
N LYS A 56 32.74 0.40 -0.58
CA LYS A 56 31.80 1.52 -0.51
C LYS A 56 32.51 2.68 0.20
N HIS A 57 32.28 3.89 -0.29
CA HIS A 57 32.86 5.10 0.26
C HIS A 57 31.77 6.15 0.51
N ASP A 58 31.94 6.92 1.57
CA ASP A 58 31.18 8.13 1.89
C ASP A 58 32.08 9.34 1.67
N ILE A 59 31.62 10.32 0.90
CA ILE A 59 32.38 11.52 0.54
C ILE A 59 31.51 12.74 0.79
N GLU A 60 31.95 13.60 1.71
CA GLU A 60 31.29 14.87 2.01
C GLU A 60 32.23 16.06 1.80
N VAL A 61 31.79 17.07 1.05
CA VAL A 61 32.59 18.27 0.81
C VAL A 61 32.43 19.23 1.98
N VAL A 62 33.53 19.76 2.49
CA VAL A 62 33.49 20.79 3.53
C VAL A 62 33.23 22.15 2.86
N VAL A 63 32.00 22.63 2.93
CA VAL A 63 31.57 23.87 2.26
C VAL A 63 32.01 25.10 3.05
N ASP A 64 31.71 25.14 4.35
CA ASP A 64 32.17 26.22 5.23
C ASP A 64 32.33 25.73 6.67
N ARG A 65 33.14 26.45 7.46
CA ARG A 65 33.33 26.26 8.89
C ARG A 65 32.96 27.55 9.60
N LEU A 66 31.87 27.49 10.34
CA LEU A 66 31.23 28.65 10.95
C LEU A 66 31.31 28.60 12.47
N VAL A 67 31.21 29.77 13.09
CA VAL A 67 31.14 29.92 14.54
C VAL A 67 29.91 30.76 14.85
N LYS A 68 28.97 30.22 15.61
CA LYS A 68 27.74 30.94 15.96
C LYS A 68 28.10 32.28 16.63
N LYS A 69 27.66 33.38 16.02
CA LYS A 69 27.75 34.77 16.48
C LYS A 69 26.55 35.52 15.90
N GLU A 70 26.19 36.66 16.49
CA GLU A 70 25.20 37.57 15.88
C GLU A 70 25.68 38.09 14.52
N GLY A 71 24.79 38.16 13.53
CA GLY A 71 25.10 38.64 12.17
C GLY A 71 25.68 37.58 11.22
N ILE A 72 25.63 36.29 11.57
CA ILE A 72 26.11 35.18 10.73
C ILE A 72 25.08 34.69 9.70
N GLU A 73 23.85 35.19 9.76
CA GLU A 73 22.70 34.66 9.03
C GLU A 73 22.91 34.66 7.50
N GLU A 74 23.47 35.75 6.95
CA GLU A 74 23.73 35.88 5.50
C GLU A 74 24.76 34.85 5.02
N ARG A 75 25.90 34.77 5.71
CA ARG A 75 26.95 33.79 5.39
C ARG A 75 26.46 32.35 5.59
N LEU A 76 25.66 32.09 6.62
CA LEU A 76 25.06 30.79 6.85
C LEU A 76 24.11 30.40 5.71
N ALA A 77 23.27 31.33 5.25
CA ALA A 77 22.35 31.10 4.15
C ALA A 77 23.08 30.82 2.83
N ASP A 78 24.12 31.58 2.52
CA ASP A 78 24.96 31.37 1.32
C ASP A 78 25.66 30.00 1.36
N SER A 79 26.23 29.65 2.51
CA SER A 79 26.93 28.37 2.71
C SER A 79 25.97 27.19 2.61
N LEU A 80 24.76 27.31 3.20
CA LEU A 80 23.73 26.29 3.10
C LEU A 80 23.21 26.15 1.68
N SER A 81 22.97 27.25 0.97
CA SER A 81 22.51 27.21 -0.43
C SER A 81 23.52 26.52 -1.34
N THR A 82 24.81 26.83 -1.15
CA THR A 82 25.91 26.15 -1.85
C THR A 82 25.92 24.65 -1.52
N CYS A 83 25.82 24.31 -0.24
CA CYS A 83 25.79 22.91 0.22
C CYS A 83 24.65 22.11 -0.43
N LEU A 84 23.43 22.66 -0.38
CA LEU A 84 22.23 22.03 -0.92
C LEU A 84 22.31 21.86 -2.44
N GLN A 85 22.87 22.84 -3.15
CA GLN A 85 23.07 22.76 -4.60
C GLN A 85 24.04 21.64 -5.00
N HIS A 86 25.11 21.42 -4.24
CA HIS A 86 26.14 20.40 -4.54
C HIS A 86 25.77 18.99 -4.07
N ALA A 87 24.82 18.83 -3.14
CA ALA A 87 24.43 17.54 -2.57
C ALA A 87 22.94 17.19 -2.76
N GLU A 88 22.37 17.60 -3.90
CA GLU A 88 20.99 17.25 -4.32
C GLU A 88 19.93 17.58 -3.24
N GLY A 89 20.09 18.73 -2.58
CA GLY A 89 19.17 19.22 -1.55
C GLY A 89 19.39 18.59 -0.18
N ILE A 90 20.61 18.15 0.17
CA ILE A 90 20.95 17.61 1.49
C ILE A 90 22.16 18.34 2.07
N ALA A 91 22.09 18.70 3.34
CA ALA A 91 23.17 19.35 4.07
C ALA A 91 23.39 18.65 5.41
N ILE A 92 24.64 18.38 5.78
CA ILE A 92 25.02 17.82 7.08
C ILE A 92 25.74 18.92 7.86
N ILE A 93 25.28 19.19 9.07
CA ILE A 93 25.92 20.12 10.01
C ILE A 93 26.61 19.31 11.09
N SER A 94 27.93 19.27 11.07
CA SER A 94 28.74 18.61 12.10
C SER A 94 29.13 19.62 13.18
N LEU A 95 28.75 19.36 14.43
CA LEU A 95 29.11 20.20 15.59
C LEU A 95 30.50 19.83 16.08
N MET A 96 31.40 20.81 16.11
CA MET A 96 32.74 20.62 16.65
C MET A 96 32.71 20.88 18.16
N SER A 97 32.66 19.81 18.96
CA SER A 97 32.86 19.91 20.41
C SER A 97 34.35 20.07 20.73
N SER A 98 34.69 20.81 21.78
CA SER A 98 36.06 20.90 22.31
C SER A 98 36.40 19.73 23.26
N ASP A 99 35.39 18.99 23.73
CA ASP A 99 35.55 17.86 24.63
C ASP A 99 35.37 16.54 23.87
N LYS A 100 36.49 15.80 23.72
CA LYS A 100 36.61 14.51 23.02
C LYS A 100 35.72 13.36 23.55
N GLN A 101 34.79 13.63 24.46
CA GLN A 101 33.91 12.64 25.08
C GLN A 101 32.44 12.75 24.64
N ASN A 102 32.04 13.85 23.99
CA ASN A 102 30.72 13.92 23.36
C ASN A 102 30.87 13.55 21.89
N GLU A 103 30.18 12.48 21.49
CA GLU A 103 29.96 12.10 20.10
C GLU A 103 29.64 13.34 19.26
N GLU A 104 30.29 13.47 18.11
CA GLU A 104 30.03 14.53 17.14
C GLU A 104 28.54 14.50 16.78
N ALA A 105 27.76 15.42 17.34
CA ALA A 105 26.35 15.51 17.02
C ALA A 105 26.22 16.07 15.60
N GLU A 106 25.91 15.19 14.65
CA GLU A 106 25.59 15.56 13.28
C GLU A 106 24.10 15.84 13.14
N LEU A 107 23.78 16.98 12.53
CA LEU A 107 22.42 17.35 12.17
C LEU A 107 22.28 17.30 10.66
N VAL A 108 21.43 16.42 10.14
CA VAL A 108 21.19 16.33 8.70
C VAL A 108 19.91 17.06 8.34
N PHE A 109 19.99 17.89 7.31
CA PHE A 109 18.90 18.65 6.73
C PHE A 109 18.69 18.20 5.28
N SER A 110 17.45 18.21 4.83
CA SER A 110 17.13 18.04 3.42
C SER A 110 16.04 19.01 3.00
N GLU A 111 16.19 19.59 1.80
CA GLU A 111 15.15 20.33 1.10
C GLU A 111 14.04 19.41 0.58
N ASN A 112 14.40 18.16 0.33
CA ASN A 112 13.47 17.12 -0.05
C ASN A 112 12.99 16.37 1.19
N PHE A 113 11.84 15.67 1.14
CA PHE A 113 11.47 14.73 2.20
C PHE A 113 12.36 13.48 2.11
N ALA A 114 13.67 13.64 2.29
CA ALA A 114 14.65 12.57 2.18
C ALA A 114 15.06 12.03 3.55
N CYS A 115 15.19 10.71 3.65
CA CYS A 115 15.78 10.07 4.82
C CYS A 115 17.27 10.45 4.92
N PRO A 116 17.71 11.08 6.01
CA PRO A 116 19.11 11.40 6.26
C PRO A 116 20.08 10.21 6.12
N GLU A 117 19.68 9.06 6.66
CA GLU A 117 20.53 7.88 6.78
C GLU A 117 20.57 7.05 5.49
N HIS A 118 19.41 6.86 4.85
CA HIS A 118 19.28 5.92 3.73
C HIS A 118 19.20 6.61 2.36
N GLY A 119 19.05 7.94 2.33
CA GLY A 119 18.89 8.71 1.09
C GLY A 119 17.57 8.47 0.36
N ALA A 120 16.61 7.77 0.96
CA ALA A 120 15.28 7.55 0.39
C ALA A 120 14.54 8.89 0.28
N VAL A 121 14.24 9.33 -0.94
CA VAL A 121 13.51 10.58 -1.20
C VAL A 121 12.02 10.30 -1.30
N MET A 122 11.22 10.97 -0.46
CA MET A 122 9.78 11.03 -0.57
C MET A 122 9.38 12.31 -1.30
N ASN A 123 8.30 12.22 -2.07
CA ASN A 123 7.68 13.39 -2.69
C ASN A 123 6.97 14.25 -1.64
N GLU A 124 6.66 15.50 -1.99
CA GLU A 124 5.90 16.40 -1.14
C GLU A 124 4.57 15.76 -0.68
N LEU A 125 4.29 15.89 0.61
CA LEU A 125 3.06 15.36 1.21
C LEU A 125 1.84 16.08 0.64
N SER A 126 1.05 15.36 -0.16
CA SER A 126 -0.21 15.84 -0.70
C SER A 126 -1.34 14.85 -0.41
N PRO A 127 -2.61 15.29 -0.35
CA PRO A 127 -3.75 14.40 -0.11
C PRO A 127 -3.84 13.23 -1.11
N ARG A 128 -3.33 13.40 -2.34
CA ARG A 128 -3.35 12.37 -3.39
C ARG A 128 -2.43 11.18 -3.10
N LEU A 129 -1.44 11.34 -2.21
CA LEU A 129 -0.60 10.23 -1.74
C LEU A 129 -1.41 9.28 -0.85
N PHE A 130 -2.42 9.76 -0.14
CA PHE A 130 -3.24 8.94 0.75
C PHE A 130 -4.45 8.31 0.06
N SER A 131 -4.54 8.44 -1.28
CA SER A 131 -5.63 7.86 -2.06
C SER A 131 -5.14 6.61 -2.78
N PHE A 132 -5.75 5.46 -2.46
CA PHE A 132 -5.55 4.21 -3.19
C PHE A 132 -6.18 4.22 -4.59
N ASN A 133 -7.03 5.20 -4.90
CA ASN A 133 -7.57 5.42 -6.25
C ASN A 133 -6.65 6.26 -7.14
N SER A 134 -5.52 6.72 -6.60
CA SER A 134 -4.56 7.59 -7.26
C SER A 134 -3.24 6.84 -7.47
N PRO A 135 -2.62 6.87 -8.66
CA PRO A 135 -1.35 6.18 -8.91
C PRO A 135 -0.21 6.71 -8.04
N TYR A 136 -0.36 7.92 -7.48
CA TYR A 136 0.60 8.50 -6.55
C TYR A 136 0.65 7.74 -5.22
N GLY A 137 -0.51 7.31 -4.71
CA GLY A 137 -0.66 6.64 -3.42
C GLY A 137 -0.90 5.14 -3.46
N ALA A 138 -1.42 4.64 -4.59
CA ALA A 138 -1.78 3.25 -4.78
C ALA A 138 -0.56 2.33 -4.77
N CYS A 139 -0.68 1.17 -4.13
CA CYS A 139 0.30 0.10 -4.19
C CYS A 139 0.59 -0.26 -5.65
N PRO A 140 1.86 -0.33 -6.08
CA PRO A 140 2.22 -0.57 -7.48
C PRO A 140 1.85 -1.97 -7.97
N GLU A 141 1.79 -2.95 -7.06
CA GLU A 141 1.53 -4.34 -7.38
C GLU A 141 0.04 -4.62 -7.63
N CYS A 142 -0.83 -4.13 -6.75
CA CYS A 142 -2.28 -4.36 -6.84
C CYS A 142 -3.05 -3.15 -7.38
N HIS A 143 -2.36 -2.09 -7.80
CA HIS A 143 -2.93 -0.83 -8.28
C HIS A 143 -4.01 -0.25 -7.34
N GLY A 144 -3.82 -0.40 -6.03
CA GLY A 144 -4.75 0.11 -5.03
C GLY A 144 -5.98 -0.75 -4.73
N LEU A 145 -6.08 -1.96 -5.31
CA LEU A 145 -7.17 -2.89 -5.01
C LEU A 145 -7.01 -3.54 -3.62
N GLY A 146 -5.76 -3.82 -3.21
CA GLY A 146 -5.43 -4.54 -1.99
C GLY A 146 -5.50 -6.06 -2.14
N SER A 147 -6.13 -6.55 -3.20
CA SER A 147 -6.15 -7.96 -3.58
C SER A 147 -5.73 -8.14 -5.03
N LEU A 148 -5.19 -9.32 -5.32
CA LEU A 148 -4.89 -9.79 -6.66
C LEU A 148 -5.81 -10.95 -7.00
N ARG A 149 -6.37 -10.94 -8.20
CA ARG A 149 -7.14 -12.07 -8.73
C ARG A 149 -6.15 -13.11 -9.22
N LYS A 150 -6.07 -14.24 -8.53
CA LYS A 150 -5.14 -15.32 -8.83
C LYS A 150 -5.86 -16.67 -8.88
N PHE A 151 -5.37 -17.55 -9.74
CA PHE A 151 -5.83 -18.92 -9.76
C PHE A 151 -5.43 -19.64 -8.47
N SER A 152 -6.40 -20.33 -7.86
CA SER A 152 -6.16 -21.11 -6.65
C SER A 152 -5.77 -22.55 -7.00
N PRO A 153 -4.60 -23.06 -6.55
CA PRO A 153 -4.25 -24.47 -6.71
C PRO A 153 -5.32 -25.41 -6.15
N GLN A 154 -5.95 -25.04 -5.03
CA GLN A 154 -6.98 -25.85 -4.37
C GLN A 154 -8.29 -25.93 -5.17
N LEU A 155 -8.61 -24.92 -5.97
CA LEU A 155 -9.79 -24.95 -6.83
C LEU A 155 -9.49 -25.67 -8.15
N ILE A 156 -8.26 -25.53 -8.66
CA ILE A 156 -7.80 -26.25 -9.86
C ILE A 156 -7.74 -27.76 -9.59
N ILE A 157 -7.35 -28.16 -8.39
CA ILE A 157 -7.30 -29.56 -7.93
C ILE A 157 -8.31 -29.72 -6.78
N PRO A 158 -9.62 -29.86 -7.08
CA PRO A 158 -10.66 -29.95 -6.06
C PRO A 158 -10.61 -31.28 -5.29
N ASP A 159 -10.15 -32.35 -5.95
CA ASP A 159 -10.03 -33.69 -5.36
C ASP A 159 -8.63 -34.24 -5.60
N SER A 160 -7.81 -34.22 -4.54
CA SER A 160 -6.43 -34.71 -4.59
C SER A 160 -6.31 -36.23 -4.66
N THR A 161 -7.40 -36.98 -4.48
CA THR A 161 -7.38 -38.44 -4.58
C THR A 161 -7.48 -38.94 -6.01
N GLN A 162 -7.84 -38.05 -6.95
CA GLN A 162 -7.92 -38.39 -8.36
C GLN A 162 -6.54 -38.54 -9.02
N PRO A 163 -6.43 -39.39 -10.05
CA PRO A 163 -5.26 -39.46 -10.91
C PRO A 163 -4.89 -38.12 -11.54
N VAL A 164 -3.60 -37.88 -11.81
CA VAL A 164 -3.12 -36.61 -12.41
C VAL A 164 -3.88 -36.19 -13.66
N TYR A 165 -4.24 -37.13 -14.54
CA TYR A 165 -4.95 -36.81 -15.79
C TYR A 165 -6.37 -36.25 -15.60
N SER A 166 -7.01 -36.52 -14.45
CA SER A 166 -8.37 -36.03 -14.14
C SER A 166 -8.42 -35.06 -12.97
N ALA A 167 -7.38 -35.01 -12.14
CA ALA A 167 -7.28 -34.14 -10.97
C ALA A 167 -7.27 -32.64 -11.33
N ILE A 168 -6.76 -32.27 -12.52
CA ILE A 168 -6.71 -30.88 -13.00
C ILE A 168 -8.06 -30.54 -13.65
N ALA A 169 -9.00 -29.99 -12.87
CA ALA A 169 -10.38 -29.77 -13.29
C ALA A 169 -10.54 -28.94 -14.59
N PRO A 170 -9.79 -27.85 -14.83
CA PRO A 170 -9.89 -27.09 -16.08
C PRO A 170 -9.47 -27.88 -17.34
N TRP A 171 -8.69 -28.95 -17.17
CA TRP A 171 -8.15 -29.76 -18.27
C TRP A 171 -8.88 -31.11 -18.42
N SER A 172 -9.69 -31.51 -17.43
CA SER A 172 -10.42 -32.80 -17.44
C SER A 172 -11.67 -32.79 -18.31
N GLU A 173 -12.28 -31.63 -18.57
CA GLU A 173 -13.54 -31.52 -19.33
C GLU A 173 -13.41 -31.70 -20.85
N LYS A 174 -12.18 -31.78 -21.38
CA LYS A 174 -11.94 -31.95 -22.81
C LYS A 174 -11.02 -33.14 -23.04
N ASP A 175 -11.38 -33.99 -24.00
CA ASP A 175 -10.48 -34.94 -24.69
C ASP A 175 -9.39 -34.20 -25.49
N SER A 176 -8.77 -33.19 -24.89
CA SER A 176 -7.60 -32.52 -25.41
C SER A 176 -6.43 -33.48 -25.30
N SER A 177 -6.30 -34.33 -26.31
CA SER A 177 -5.15 -35.21 -26.54
C SER A 177 -3.83 -34.47 -26.30
N TYR A 178 -3.78 -33.17 -26.61
CA TYR A 178 -2.65 -32.28 -26.31
C TYR A 178 -2.23 -32.26 -24.82
N TYR A 179 -3.14 -31.98 -23.88
CA TYR A 179 -2.76 -31.88 -22.46
C TYR A 179 -2.42 -33.26 -21.88
N ILE A 180 -3.08 -34.32 -22.34
CA ILE A 180 -2.74 -35.69 -21.95
C ILE A 180 -1.32 -36.05 -22.42
N SER A 181 -0.97 -35.78 -23.68
CA SER A 181 0.39 -35.97 -24.20
C SER A 181 1.42 -35.15 -23.45
N LEU A 182 1.07 -33.92 -23.04
CA LEU A 182 1.95 -33.05 -22.27
C LEU A 182 2.19 -33.57 -20.84
N LEU A 183 1.14 -34.01 -20.15
CA LEU A 183 1.24 -34.62 -18.83
C LEU A 183 2.03 -35.94 -18.87
N HIS A 184 1.88 -36.73 -19.94
CA HIS A 184 2.68 -37.93 -20.15
C HIS A 184 4.16 -37.63 -20.34
N ALA A 185 4.51 -36.63 -21.15
CA ALA A 185 5.89 -36.18 -21.31
C ALA A 185 6.50 -35.73 -19.97
N LEU A 186 5.73 -35.02 -19.14
CA LEU A 186 6.16 -34.63 -17.79
C LEU A 186 6.35 -35.83 -16.86
N GLY A 187 5.44 -36.80 -16.92
CA GLY A 187 5.54 -38.04 -16.15
C GLY A 187 6.82 -38.82 -16.47
N GLN A 188 7.20 -38.89 -17.74
CA GLN A 188 8.46 -39.51 -18.17
C GLN A 188 9.70 -38.73 -17.70
N ALA A 189 9.67 -37.40 -17.73
CA ALA A 189 10.80 -36.56 -17.34
C ALA A 189 11.02 -36.52 -15.82
N TYR A 190 9.94 -36.52 -15.03
CA TYR A 190 9.97 -36.31 -13.57
C TYR A 190 9.53 -37.52 -12.73
N GLY A 191 9.30 -38.66 -13.38
CA GLY A 191 9.11 -39.96 -12.72
C GLY A 191 7.78 -40.13 -12.01
N PHE A 192 6.66 -39.87 -12.68
CA PHE A 192 5.31 -40.20 -12.18
C PHE A 192 4.42 -40.74 -13.32
N GLU A 193 3.41 -41.53 -12.97
CA GLU A 193 2.42 -42.03 -13.93
C GLU A 193 1.18 -41.14 -13.93
N LEU A 194 0.46 -41.06 -15.05
CA LEU A 194 -0.79 -40.28 -15.11
C LEU A 194 -1.86 -40.85 -14.18
N SER A 195 -1.84 -42.16 -13.95
CA SER A 195 -2.71 -42.90 -13.02
C SER A 195 -2.43 -42.60 -11.55
N THR A 196 -1.26 -42.03 -11.22
CA THR A 196 -0.89 -41.73 -9.84
C THR A 196 -1.85 -40.68 -9.25
N PRO A 197 -2.44 -40.92 -8.07
CA PRO A 197 -3.22 -39.92 -7.36
C PRO A 197 -2.41 -38.64 -7.09
N TRP A 198 -3.03 -37.47 -7.22
CA TRP A 198 -2.36 -36.19 -7.00
C TRP A 198 -1.70 -36.09 -5.60
N SER A 199 -2.35 -36.65 -4.58
CA SER A 199 -1.85 -36.68 -3.20
C SER A 199 -0.58 -37.53 -3.00
N GLU A 200 -0.31 -38.47 -3.90
CA GLU A 200 0.89 -39.34 -3.85
C GLU A 200 2.11 -38.71 -4.54
N LEU A 201 1.90 -37.63 -5.31
CA LEU A 201 2.99 -36.86 -5.90
C LEU A 201 3.81 -36.15 -4.82
N THR A 202 5.11 -36.06 -5.06
CA THR A 202 6.01 -35.24 -4.23
C THR A 202 5.70 -33.74 -4.40
N THR A 203 6.04 -32.92 -3.40
CA THR A 203 5.87 -31.45 -3.47
C THR A 203 6.53 -30.86 -4.72
N GLN A 204 7.73 -31.34 -5.07
CA GLN A 204 8.44 -30.90 -6.26
C GLN A 204 7.69 -31.24 -7.55
N GLN A 205 7.10 -32.44 -7.66
CA GLN A 205 6.29 -32.82 -8.82
C GLN A 205 5.02 -31.97 -8.93
N GLN A 206 4.35 -31.70 -7.81
CA GLN A 206 3.17 -30.82 -7.77
C GLN A 206 3.53 -29.37 -8.18
N GLU A 207 4.64 -28.83 -7.68
CA GLU A 207 5.14 -27.51 -8.06
C GLU A 207 5.46 -27.42 -9.55
N ILE A 208 6.14 -28.43 -10.10
CA ILE A 208 6.46 -28.49 -11.53
C ILE A 208 5.18 -28.53 -12.37
N LEU A 209 4.20 -29.35 -11.99
CA LEU A 209 2.91 -29.43 -12.68
C LEU A 209 2.17 -28.09 -12.68
N LEU A 210 2.14 -27.40 -11.54
CA LEU A 210 1.39 -26.14 -11.37
C LEU A 210 2.11 -24.92 -11.97
N TYR A 211 3.41 -24.78 -11.75
CA TYR A 211 4.18 -23.56 -12.04
C TYR A 211 5.22 -23.73 -13.15
N GLY A 212 5.43 -24.95 -13.64
CA GLY A 212 6.31 -25.25 -14.77
C GLY A 212 7.73 -25.64 -14.37
N CYS A 213 8.59 -25.81 -15.37
CA CYS A 213 9.99 -26.14 -15.21
C CYS A 213 10.87 -25.36 -16.19
N ASP A 214 12.12 -25.11 -15.81
CA ASP A 214 13.08 -24.44 -16.69
C ASP A 214 13.71 -25.39 -17.73
N GLN A 215 13.64 -26.70 -17.50
CA GLN A 215 14.16 -27.71 -18.41
C GLN A 215 13.21 -27.94 -19.60
N GLU A 216 13.80 -28.21 -20.77
CA GLU A 216 13.03 -28.62 -21.93
C GLU A 216 12.60 -30.08 -21.79
N ILE A 217 11.32 -30.34 -22.02
CA ILE A 217 10.76 -31.68 -22.09
C ILE A 217 10.50 -32.05 -23.54
N TYR A 218 10.68 -33.33 -23.86
CA TYR A 218 10.34 -33.88 -25.17
C TYR A 218 8.86 -34.26 -25.18
N VAL A 219 8.09 -33.66 -26.09
CA VAL A 219 6.66 -33.97 -26.24
C VAL A 219 6.45 -34.72 -27.55
N ASP A 220 5.89 -35.92 -27.46
CA ASP A 220 5.50 -36.72 -28.64
C ASP A 220 4.36 -36.03 -29.40
N GLY A 221 4.58 -35.75 -30.68
CA GLY A 221 3.57 -35.25 -31.60
C GLY A 221 3.05 -36.37 -32.49
N GLU A 222 1.76 -36.71 -32.38
CA GLU A 222 1.09 -37.53 -33.39
C GLU A 222 0.58 -36.64 -34.53
N THR A 223 1.20 -36.77 -35.71
CA THR A 223 0.69 -36.17 -36.93
C THR A 223 -0.38 -37.08 -37.53
N TYR A 224 -1.44 -36.49 -38.12
CA TYR A 224 -2.55 -37.23 -38.78
C TYR A 224 -2.11 -38.19 -39.91
N LYS A 225 -0.82 -38.19 -40.29
CA LYS A 225 -0.20 -39.02 -41.33
C LYS A 225 0.77 -40.10 -40.81
N GLY A 226 0.83 -40.35 -39.50
CA GLY A 226 1.59 -41.47 -38.93
C GLY A 226 3.11 -41.26 -38.79
N ASP A 227 3.67 -40.12 -39.23
CA ASP A 227 5.03 -39.73 -38.90
C ASP A 227 5.10 -39.14 -37.49
N ARG A 228 5.89 -39.76 -36.61
CA ARG A 228 6.14 -39.30 -35.23
C ARG A 228 7.31 -38.32 -35.22
N HIS A 229 7.00 -37.02 -35.25
CA HIS A 229 7.98 -35.97 -34.99
C HIS A 229 7.61 -35.26 -33.70
N GLY A 230 8.26 -35.64 -32.59
CA GLY A 230 8.18 -34.88 -31.34
C GLY A 230 9.06 -33.64 -31.35
N TYR A 231 8.80 -32.74 -30.41
CA TYR A 231 9.54 -31.48 -30.27
C TYR A 231 9.90 -31.23 -28.81
N TYR A 232 11.03 -30.54 -28.60
CA TYR A 232 11.41 -30.06 -27.27
C TYR A 232 10.69 -28.74 -26.98
N LYS A 233 10.17 -28.63 -25.76
CA LYS A 233 9.52 -27.40 -25.30
C LYS A 233 9.71 -27.25 -23.80
N ARG A 234 9.83 -26.01 -23.34
CA ARG A 234 9.76 -25.66 -21.93
C ARG A 234 8.31 -25.71 -21.43
N TYR A 235 8.06 -26.51 -20.39
CA TYR A 235 6.74 -26.56 -19.77
C TYR A 235 6.51 -25.36 -18.87
N VAL A 236 5.43 -24.62 -19.12
CA VAL A 236 5.16 -23.33 -18.44
C VAL A 236 4.35 -23.52 -17.16
N GLY A 237 3.74 -24.69 -16.93
CA GLY A 237 2.86 -24.93 -15.78
C GLY A 237 1.38 -24.74 -16.08
N VAL A 238 0.51 -25.39 -15.29
CA VAL A 238 -0.96 -25.25 -15.38
C VAL A 238 -1.38 -23.80 -15.12
N ILE A 239 -0.94 -23.20 -14.00
CA ILE A 239 -1.40 -21.88 -13.58
C ILE A 239 -1.00 -20.79 -14.59
N PRO A 240 0.28 -20.65 -14.99
CA PRO A 240 0.65 -19.65 -16.00
C PRO A 240 -0.02 -19.88 -17.36
N THR A 241 -0.36 -21.12 -17.69
CA THR A 241 -1.13 -21.44 -18.91
C THR A 241 -2.57 -20.96 -18.79
N LEU A 242 -3.22 -21.18 -17.65
CA LEU A 242 -4.59 -20.71 -17.38
C LEU A 242 -4.64 -19.18 -17.30
N GLU A 243 -3.64 -18.52 -16.69
CA GLU A 243 -3.52 -17.06 -16.66
C GLU A 243 -3.44 -16.48 -18.08
N ARG A 244 -2.54 -17.01 -18.91
CA ARG A 244 -2.41 -16.58 -20.32
C ARG A 244 -3.70 -16.82 -21.11
N GLN A 245 -4.36 -17.95 -20.88
CA GLN A 245 -5.64 -18.26 -21.53
C GLN A 245 -6.73 -17.29 -21.07
N TYR A 246 -6.81 -16.99 -19.77
CA TYR A 246 -7.77 -16.05 -19.24
C TYR A 246 -7.60 -14.66 -19.87
N GLU A 247 -6.37 -14.14 -19.96
CA GLU A 247 -6.09 -12.83 -20.55
C GLU A 247 -6.43 -12.75 -22.06
N SER A 248 -6.12 -13.80 -22.81
CA SER A 248 -6.24 -13.83 -24.27
C SER A 248 -7.60 -14.30 -24.80
N SER A 249 -8.47 -14.84 -23.94
CA SER A 249 -9.74 -15.46 -24.38
C SER A 249 -10.94 -14.51 -24.36
N PRO A 250 -11.98 -14.79 -25.17
CA PRO A 250 -13.27 -14.08 -25.12
C PRO A 250 -13.99 -14.26 -23.76
N ASP A 251 -14.88 -13.34 -23.43
CA ASP A 251 -15.57 -13.30 -22.11
C ASP A 251 -16.31 -14.60 -21.75
N LYS A 252 -16.97 -15.24 -22.72
CA LYS A 252 -17.64 -16.55 -22.51
C LYS A 252 -16.70 -17.65 -22.02
N TYR A 253 -15.42 -17.58 -22.37
CA TYR A 253 -14.43 -18.55 -21.88
C TYR A 253 -13.87 -18.14 -20.52
N LYS A 254 -13.71 -16.84 -20.26
CA LYS A 254 -13.33 -16.32 -18.94
C LYS A 254 -14.32 -16.72 -17.86
N GLU A 255 -15.62 -16.63 -18.13
CA GLU A 255 -16.70 -17.06 -17.22
C GLU A 255 -16.55 -18.52 -16.76
N LYS A 256 -16.00 -19.41 -17.60
CA LYS A 256 -15.73 -20.80 -17.21
C LYS A 256 -14.54 -20.95 -16.28
N LEU A 257 -13.59 -20.01 -16.33
CA LEU A 257 -12.38 -20.02 -15.51
C LEU A 257 -12.56 -19.24 -14.19
N GLU A 258 -13.56 -18.34 -14.12
CA GLU A 258 -13.91 -17.58 -12.93
C GLU A 258 -14.01 -18.42 -11.63
N PRO A 259 -14.63 -19.62 -11.63
CA PRO A 259 -14.74 -20.42 -10.41
C PRO A 259 -13.40 -20.87 -9.81
N TYR A 260 -12.31 -20.83 -10.58
CA TYR A 260 -10.97 -21.23 -10.14
C TYR A 260 -10.12 -20.05 -9.64
N ILE A 261 -10.64 -18.83 -9.74
CA ILE A 261 -9.94 -17.59 -9.39
C ILE A 261 -10.43 -17.13 -8.02
N ILE A 262 -9.49 -16.81 -7.14
CA ILE A 262 -9.75 -16.20 -5.83
C ILE A 262 -9.17 -14.80 -5.76
N ASN A 263 -9.75 -13.97 -4.89
CA ASN A 263 -9.12 -12.74 -4.45
C ASN A 263 -8.10 -13.08 -3.35
N GLN A 264 -6.82 -13.05 -3.70
CA GLN A 264 -5.75 -13.21 -2.72
C GLN A 264 -5.29 -11.83 -2.24
N THR A 265 -5.09 -11.67 -0.94
CA THR A 265 -4.52 -10.45 -0.37
C THR A 265 -3.15 -10.15 -1.00
N CYS A 266 -2.93 -8.90 -1.41
CA CYS A 266 -1.67 -8.49 -2.01
C CYS A 266 -0.52 -8.64 -0.99
N ALA A 267 0.53 -9.38 -1.36
CA ALA A 267 1.68 -9.62 -0.48
C ALA A 267 2.55 -8.37 -0.24
N VAL A 268 2.54 -7.39 -1.17
CA VAL A 268 3.38 -6.18 -1.08
C VAL A 268 2.80 -5.15 -0.11
N CYS A 269 1.49 -4.90 -0.18
CA CYS A 269 0.82 -3.95 0.72
C CYS A 269 0.03 -4.62 1.84
N GLU A 270 0.02 -5.95 1.91
CA GLU A 270 -0.73 -6.74 2.89
C GLU A 270 -2.23 -6.40 2.93
N GLY A 271 -2.79 -5.96 1.79
CA GLY A 271 -4.19 -5.52 1.71
C GLY A 271 -4.43 -4.04 1.99
N LYS A 272 -3.41 -3.28 2.42
CA LYS A 272 -3.52 -1.85 2.81
C LYS A 272 -3.71 -0.89 1.63
N ARG A 273 -3.60 -1.39 0.39
CA ARG A 273 -3.84 -0.65 -0.87
C ARG A 273 -2.88 0.51 -1.18
N LEU A 274 -2.06 0.94 -0.22
CA LEU A 274 -1.19 2.11 -0.34
C LEU A 274 0.28 1.72 -0.52
N LYS A 275 1.09 2.67 -0.97
CA LYS A 275 2.55 2.53 -1.05
C LYS A 275 3.21 2.56 0.34
N PRO A 276 4.36 1.89 0.52
CA PRO A 276 5.09 1.88 1.80
C PRO A 276 5.40 3.28 2.33
N GLU A 277 5.81 4.22 1.46
CA GLU A 277 6.12 5.60 1.83
C GLU A 277 4.90 6.37 2.35
N THR A 278 3.69 6.04 1.86
CA THR A 278 2.45 6.65 2.35
C THR A 278 2.07 6.08 3.72
N LEU A 279 2.25 4.76 3.90
CA LEU A 279 1.99 4.07 5.16
C LEU A 279 2.95 4.50 6.28
N ALA A 280 4.14 5.01 5.92
CA ALA A 280 5.11 5.54 6.87
C ALA A 280 4.70 6.88 7.49
N VAL A 281 3.76 7.62 6.88
CA VAL A 281 3.33 8.92 7.39
C VAL A 281 2.42 8.75 8.60
N ARG A 282 2.73 9.48 9.68
CA ARG A 282 1.97 9.47 10.93
C ARG A 282 1.34 10.84 11.22
N LEU A 283 0.13 10.82 11.76
CA LEU A 283 -0.54 11.96 12.36
C LEU A 283 -0.61 11.74 13.87
N GLY A 284 0.17 12.53 14.61
CA GLY A 284 0.44 12.25 16.02
C GLY A 284 1.11 10.89 16.16
N GLN A 285 0.48 10.00 16.92
CA GLN A 285 0.96 8.65 17.16
C GLN A 285 0.47 7.60 16.14
N TYR A 286 -0.49 7.94 15.27
CA TYR A 286 -1.16 6.96 14.40
C TYR A 286 -0.79 7.11 12.92
N CYS A 287 -0.65 6.02 12.19
CA CYS A 287 -0.68 6.02 10.72
C CYS A 287 -2.13 5.90 10.21
N ILE A 288 -2.33 6.06 8.90
CA ILE A 288 -3.67 6.02 8.29
C ILE A 288 -4.39 4.68 8.53
N THR A 289 -3.69 3.56 8.42
CA THR A 289 -4.28 2.22 8.59
C THR A 289 -4.66 1.95 10.05
N GLU A 290 -3.85 2.42 11.00
CA GLU A 290 -4.17 2.33 12.44
C GLU A 290 -5.46 3.09 12.81
N LEU A 291 -5.88 4.06 12.00
CA LEU A 291 -7.14 4.77 12.14
C LEU A 291 -8.29 4.10 11.37
N THR A 292 -8.03 3.48 10.21
CA THR A 292 -9.09 2.95 9.33
C THR A 292 -9.43 1.48 9.56
N GLU A 293 -8.48 0.66 10.02
CA GLU A 293 -8.65 -0.79 10.25
C GLU A 293 -9.30 -1.12 11.60
N VAL A 294 -9.54 -0.11 12.43
CA VAL A 294 -10.28 -0.25 13.69
C VAL A 294 -11.75 0.06 13.49
N SER A 295 -12.59 -0.42 14.42
CA SER A 295 -14.01 -0.08 14.43
C SER A 295 -14.23 1.44 14.50
N ILE A 296 -15.36 1.93 13.97
CA ILE A 296 -15.68 3.37 13.95
C ILE A 296 -15.67 3.97 15.36
N SER A 297 -16.15 3.22 16.36
CA SER A 297 -16.07 3.64 17.77
C SER A 297 -14.64 3.87 18.24
N GLN A 298 -13.75 2.90 18.00
CA GLN A 298 -12.33 3.00 18.32
C GLN A 298 -11.62 4.08 17.49
N CYS A 299 -12.01 4.27 16.23
CA CYS A 299 -11.48 5.32 15.37
C CYS A 299 -11.77 6.71 15.99
N LEU A 300 -13.01 6.95 16.41
CA LEU A 300 -13.40 8.21 17.05
C LEU A 300 -12.59 8.45 18.34
N GLU A 301 -12.42 7.43 19.17
CA GLU A 301 -11.58 7.53 20.37
C GLU A 301 -10.12 7.88 20.05
N LYS A 302 -9.54 7.23 19.04
CA LYS A 302 -8.17 7.51 18.59
C LYS A 302 -8.03 8.93 18.06
N VAL A 303 -8.98 9.38 17.24
CA VAL A 303 -9.01 10.75 16.69
C VAL A 303 -9.18 11.79 17.82
N ALA A 304 -9.94 11.47 18.87
CA ALA A 304 -10.08 12.34 20.04
C ALA A 304 -8.78 12.46 20.87
N LYS A 305 -7.95 11.39 20.89
CA LYS A 305 -6.70 11.30 21.64
C LYS A 305 -5.44 11.60 20.80
N LEU A 306 -5.59 12.16 19.61
CA LEU A 306 -4.47 12.53 18.74
C LEU A 306 -3.54 13.55 19.44
N ALA A 307 -2.27 13.19 19.59
CA ALA A 307 -1.25 14.09 20.13
C ALA A 307 -0.74 14.99 19.00
N LEU A 308 -1.26 16.21 18.92
CA LEU A 308 -0.88 17.20 17.92
C LEU A 308 -0.16 18.39 18.55
N THR A 309 0.80 18.95 17.83
CA THR A 309 1.39 20.25 18.20
C THR A 309 0.35 21.36 18.06
N PRO A 310 0.49 22.51 18.76
CA PRO A 310 -0.46 23.62 18.65
C PRO A 310 -0.68 24.09 17.21
N ARG A 311 0.40 24.12 16.40
CA ARG A 311 0.33 24.48 14.98
C ARG A 311 -0.47 23.45 14.17
N GLN A 312 -0.24 22.15 14.37
CA GLN A 312 -0.98 21.10 13.68
C GLN A 312 -2.47 21.10 14.07
N ALA A 313 -2.77 21.31 15.35
CA ALA A 313 -4.14 21.40 15.85
C ALA A 313 -4.89 22.58 15.22
N GLN A 314 -4.23 23.74 15.09
CA GLN A 314 -4.81 24.92 14.42
C GLN A 314 -5.05 24.68 12.92
N ILE A 315 -4.08 24.11 12.20
CA ILE A 315 -4.24 23.83 10.75
C ILE A 315 -5.33 22.77 10.52
N GLY A 316 -5.39 21.75 11.37
CA GLY A 316 -6.29 20.60 11.22
C GLY A 316 -7.67 20.78 11.86
N GLU A 317 -7.97 21.91 12.51
CA GLU A 317 -9.18 22.10 13.33
C GLU A 317 -10.47 21.75 12.56
N LEU A 318 -10.66 22.37 11.39
CA LEU A 318 -11.86 22.15 10.57
C LEU A 318 -11.96 20.70 10.07
N ALA A 319 -10.84 20.13 9.62
CA ALA A 319 -10.81 18.76 9.14
C ALA A 319 -11.10 17.74 10.25
N LEU A 320 -10.52 17.93 11.44
CA LEU A 320 -10.75 17.06 12.59
C LEU A 320 -12.17 17.20 13.13
N LYS A 321 -12.74 18.40 13.11
CA LYS A 321 -14.15 18.63 13.45
C LYS A 321 -15.08 17.85 12.52
N GLU A 322 -14.83 17.93 11.21
CA GLU A 322 -15.61 17.21 10.19
C GLU A 322 -15.48 15.69 10.33
N ILE A 323 -14.26 15.18 10.54
CA ILE A 323 -14.01 13.74 10.76
C ILE A 323 -14.78 13.25 12.00
N LYS A 324 -14.67 13.96 13.13
CA LYS A 324 -15.38 13.60 14.36
C LYS A 324 -16.88 13.60 14.17
N ALA A 325 -17.43 14.60 13.48
CA ALA A 325 -18.87 14.68 13.19
C ALA A 325 -19.34 13.49 12.35
N ARG A 326 -18.62 13.14 11.26
CA ARG A 326 -18.97 11.99 10.41
C ARG A 326 -18.91 10.66 11.14
N LEU A 327 -17.86 10.45 11.94
CA LEU A 327 -17.74 9.26 12.77
C LEU A 327 -18.89 9.18 13.78
N GLN A 328 -19.25 10.30 14.42
CA GLN A 328 -20.38 10.36 15.34
C GLN A 328 -21.71 10.02 14.64
N PHE A 329 -21.97 10.52 13.43
CA PHE A 329 -23.19 10.16 12.70
C PHE A 329 -23.27 8.67 12.39
N LEU A 330 -22.15 8.01 12.09
CA LEU A 330 -22.11 6.56 11.90
C LEU A 330 -22.40 5.80 13.21
N LEU A 331 -21.96 6.32 14.36
CA LEU A 331 -22.31 5.76 15.68
C LEU A 331 -23.80 5.94 16.00
N ASP A 332 -24.35 7.10 15.68
CA ASP A 332 -25.75 7.44 15.94
C ASP A 332 -26.71 6.52 15.18
N VAL A 333 -26.34 6.07 13.97
CA VAL A 333 -27.10 5.08 13.18
C VAL A 333 -26.72 3.61 13.49
N GLY A 334 -25.95 3.35 14.55
CA GLY A 334 -25.64 1.98 15.01
C GLY A 334 -24.66 1.21 14.12
N LEU A 335 -23.70 1.90 13.48
CA LEU A 335 -22.66 1.27 12.66
C LEU A 335 -21.29 1.25 13.38
N ASP A 336 -21.29 1.26 14.71
CA ASP A 336 -20.09 1.39 15.53
C ASP A 336 -19.05 0.26 15.37
N TYR A 337 -19.52 -0.92 14.97
CA TYR A 337 -18.71 -2.13 14.77
C TYR A 337 -18.01 -2.19 13.42
N LEU A 338 -18.41 -1.37 12.44
CA LEU A 338 -17.79 -1.36 11.11
C LEU A 338 -16.41 -0.72 11.17
N THR A 339 -15.52 -1.14 10.28
CA THR A 339 -14.24 -0.48 10.02
C THR A 339 -14.35 0.42 8.78
N LEU A 340 -13.50 1.45 8.68
CA LEU A 340 -13.53 2.38 7.55
C LEU A 340 -12.93 1.78 6.26
N ASP A 341 -12.12 0.74 6.39
CA ASP A 341 -11.48 0.02 5.27
C ASP A 341 -12.35 -1.13 4.71
N ARG A 342 -13.48 -1.47 5.35
CA ARG A 342 -14.39 -2.54 4.92
C ARG A 342 -14.87 -2.30 3.48
N PRO A 343 -14.75 -3.29 2.57
CA PRO A 343 -15.21 -3.13 1.20
C PRO A 343 -16.72 -2.93 1.11
N ALA A 344 -17.16 -1.92 0.34
CA ALA A 344 -18.57 -1.56 0.20
C ALA A 344 -19.47 -2.71 -0.28
N MET A 345 -18.95 -3.58 -1.15
CA MET A 345 -19.68 -4.75 -1.68
C MET A 345 -19.99 -5.82 -0.63
N THR A 346 -19.38 -5.75 0.56
CA THR A 346 -19.63 -6.69 1.66
C THR A 346 -20.70 -6.21 2.63
N LEU A 347 -21.22 -4.99 2.45
CA LEU A 347 -22.23 -4.42 3.30
C LEU A 347 -23.61 -5.02 2.97
N SER A 348 -24.39 -5.29 4.03
CA SER A 348 -25.81 -5.60 3.91
C SER A 348 -26.61 -4.39 3.40
N GLY A 349 -27.81 -4.63 2.88
CA GLY A 349 -28.71 -3.56 2.43
C GLY A 349 -28.99 -2.53 3.53
N GLY A 350 -29.30 -2.98 4.75
CA GLY A 350 -29.52 -2.11 5.91
C GLY A 350 -28.27 -1.32 6.32
N GLU A 351 -27.07 -1.92 6.30
CA GLU A 351 -25.82 -1.19 6.55
C GLU A 351 -25.59 -0.08 5.51
N ALA A 352 -25.74 -0.40 4.22
CA ALA A 352 -25.57 0.58 3.14
C ALA A 352 -26.58 1.73 3.23
N GLN A 353 -27.84 1.43 3.57
CA GLN A 353 -28.88 2.43 3.79
C GLN A 353 -28.56 3.34 4.96
N ARG A 354 -28.08 2.79 6.09
CA ARG A 354 -27.71 3.59 7.28
C ARG A 354 -26.48 4.46 7.04
N ILE A 355 -25.48 3.98 6.27
CA ILE A 355 -24.37 4.83 5.82
C ILE A 355 -24.88 6.02 5.00
N ARG A 356 -25.84 5.77 4.10
CA ARG A 356 -26.45 6.84 3.29
C ARG A 356 -27.20 7.83 4.19
N LEU A 357 -27.96 7.35 5.18
CA LEU A 357 -28.65 8.20 6.16
C LEU A 357 -27.65 9.07 6.94
N ALA A 358 -26.60 8.48 7.51
CA ALA A 358 -25.53 9.22 8.21
C ALA A 358 -24.90 10.31 7.33
N THR A 359 -24.70 10.01 6.03
CA THR A 359 -24.16 10.97 5.06
C THR A 359 -25.14 12.14 4.81
N GLN A 360 -26.44 11.88 4.76
CA GLN A 360 -27.45 12.93 4.56
C GLN A 360 -27.57 13.87 5.76
N ILE A 361 -27.52 13.32 6.98
CA ILE A 361 -27.50 14.11 8.21
C ILE A 361 -26.26 15.02 8.23
N GLY A 362 -25.10 14.47 7.88
CA GLY A 362 -23.86 15.23 7.81
C GLY A 362 -23.82 16.30 6.72
N ALA A 363 -24.64 16.17 5.68
CA ALA A 363 -24.75 17.21 4.65
C ALA A 363 -25.45 18.49 5.16
N GLY A 364 -26.18 18.41 6.27
CA GLY A 364 -26.85 19.57 6.89
C GLY A 364 -27.86 20.26 5.98
N LEU A 365 -28.46 19.51 5.04
CA LEU A 365 -29.44 20.04 4.12
C LEU A 365 -30.75 20.38 4.86
N THR A 366 -31.43 21.43 4.40
CA THR A 366 -32.71 21.91 4.92
C THR A 366 -33.72 22.04 3.78
N GLY A 367 -35.02 21.89 4.06
CA GLY A 367 -36.07 21.94 3.03
C GLY A 367 -36.07 20.74 2.09
N VAL A 368 -35.48 19.61 2.49
CA VAL A 368 -35.45 18.38 1.70
C VAL A 368 -36.58 17.43 2.14
N LEU A 369 -37.20 16.77 1.16
CA LEU A 369 -38.10 15.65 1.40
C LEU A 369 -37.30 14.34 1.33
N TYR A 370 -37.12 13.69 2.47
CA TYR A 370 -36.50 12.37 2.56
C TYR A 370 -37.58 11.29 2.51
N VAL A 371 -37.45 10.36 1.55
CA VAL A 371 -38.30 9.17 1.48
C VAL A 371 -37.44 7.96 1.85
N LEU A 372 -37.77 7.32 2.97
CA LEU A 372 -37.04 6.19 3.53
C LEU A 372 -37.89 4.92 3.45
N ASP A 373 -37.28 3.83 3.04
CA ASP A 373 -37.91 2.52 2.87
C ASP A 373 -37.41 1.56 3.94
N GLU A 374 -38.23 1.28 4.95
CA GLU A 374 -37.96 0.39 6.10
C GLU A 374 -36.56 0.53 6.73
N PRO A 375 -36.19 1.72 7.26
CA PRO A 375 -34.86 1.95 7.83
C PRO A 375 -34.55 1.09 9.08
N SER A 376 -35.56 0.48 9.71
CA SER A 376 -35.39 -0.45 10.85
C SER A 376 -34.89 -1.85 10.42
N ILE A 377 -34.90 -2.20 9.12
CA ILE A 377 -34.48 -3.53 8.66
C ILE A 377 -33.07 -3.88 9.14
N GLY A 378 -32.96 -5.05 9.77
CA GLY A 378 -31.69 -5.61 10.22
C GLY A 378 -31.05 -4.85 11.37
N LEU A 379 -31.80 -3.97 12.06
CA LEU A 379 -31.40 -3.40 13.34
C LEU A 379 -31.88 -4.26 14.50
N HIS A 380 -31.06 -4.34 15.53
CA HIS A 380 -31.49 -4.88 16.80
C HIS A 380 -32.44 -3.89 17.48
N GLN A 381 -33.46 -4.37 18.19
CA GLN A 381 -34.49 -3.53 18.81
C GLN A 381 -33.92 -2.45 19.75
N ARG A 382 -32.79 -2.74 20.41
CA ARG A 382 -32.04 -1.78 21.24
C ARG A 382 -31.54 -0.55 20.47
N ASP A 383 -31.19 -0.72 19.20
CA ASP A 383 -30.60 0.34 18.37
C ASP A 383 -31.68 1.12 17.60
N ASN A 384 -32.93 0.65 17.63
CA ASN A 384 -34.07 1.30 17.01
C ASN A 384 -34.33 2.70 17.59
N SER A 385 -34.31 2.83 18.92
CA SER A 385 -34.49 4.13 19.57
C SER A 385 -33.40 5.16 19.17
N ARG A 386 -32.18 4.70 18.84
CA ARG A 386 -31.11 5.58 18.31
C ARG A 386 -31.42 6.04 16.90
N LEU A 387 -31.87 5.13 16.03
CA LEU A 387 -32.32 5.46 14.69
C LEU A 387 -33.46 6.49 14.74
N LEU A 388 -34.48 6.28 15.57
CA LEU A 388 -35.60 7.21 15.74
C LEU A 388 -35.15 8.60 16.16
N SER A 389 -34.29 8.69 17.19
CA SER A 389 -33.73 9.99 17.62
C SER A 389 -32.97 10.71 16.49
N THR A 390 -32.41 9.94 15.56
CA THR A 390 -31.66 10.47 14.43
C THR A 390 -32.59 10.95 13.32
N LEU A 391 -33.71 10.25 13.07
CA LEU A 391 -34.76 10.69 12.14
C LEU A 391 -35.45 11.96 12.65
N GLU A 392 -35.72 12.05 13.95
CA GLU A 392 -36.26 13.25 14.61
C GLU A 392 -35.32 14.45 14.43
N LYS A 393 -34.00 14.28 14.66
CA LYS A 393 -33.01 15.32 14.39
C LYS A 393 -33.04 15.76 12.92
N LEU A 394 -33.15 14.82 11.98
CA LEU A 394 -33.20 15.13 10.55
C LEU A 394 -34.45 15.96 10.21
N ARG A 395 -35.61 15.64 10.78
CA ARG A 395 -36.85 16.43 10.69
C ARG A 395 -36.65 17.83 11.26
N ASP A 396 -36.12 17.92 12.48
CA ASP A 396 -35.99 19.16 13.25
C ASP A 396 -34.97 20.14 12.64
N LEU A 397 -34.08 19.67 11.76
CA LEU A 397 -33.25 20.53 10.90
C LEU A 397 -34.08 21.31 9.84
N GLY A 398 -35.39 21.09 9.75
CA GLY A 398 -36.28 21.74 8.79
C GLY A 398 -36.52 20.90 7.53
N ASN A 399 -36.46 19.58 7.66
CA ASN A 399 -36.75 18.64 6.58
C ASN A 399 -38.07 17.92 6.82
N THR A 400 -38.60 17.30 5.78
CA THR A 400 -39.77 16.42 5.87
C THR A 400 -39.34 14.98 5.60
N LEU A 401 -39.79 14.05 6.44
CA LEU A 401 -39.52 12.63 6.28
C LEU A 401 -40.82 11.90 5.95
N ILE A 402 -40.79 11.04 4.93
CA ILE A 402 -41.80 10.02 4.67
C ILE A 402 -41.09 8.69 4.88
N VAL A 403 -41.54 7.92 5.86
CA VAL A 403 -40.94 6.65 6.23
C VAL A 403 -41.96 5.54 6.01
N VAL A 404 -41.61 4.56 5.16
CA VAL A 404 -42.37 3.31 5.03
C VAL A 404 -41.86 2.38 6.12
N GLU A 405 -42.72 2.01 7.07
CA GLU A 405 -42.34 1.20 8.22
C GLU A 405 -43.49 0.30 8.70
N HIS A 406 -43.10 -0.80 9.34
CA HIS A 406 -44.01 -1.71 10.03
C HIS A 406 -43.64 -1.92 11.51
N ASP A 407 -42.53 -1.31 11.97
CA ASP A 407 -42.11 -1.35 13.38
C ASP A 407 -43.04 -0.53 14.30
N GLU A 408 -43.42 -1.12 15.44
CA GLU A 408 -44.38 -0.53 16.38
C GLU A 408 -43.83 0.75 17.03
N GLU A 409 -42.56 0.77 17.43
CA GLU A 409 -41.95 1.92 18.10
C GLU A 409 -41.87 3.11 17.15
N THR A 410 -41.50 2.85 15.89
CA THR A 410 -41.45 3.85 14.82
C THR A 410 -42.84 4.45 14.55
N ILE A 411 -43.86 3.60 14.38
CA ILE A 411 -45.24 4.05 14.15
C ILE A 411 -45.74 4.90 15.33
N ARG A 412 -45.44 4.50 16.57
CA ARG A 412 -45.84 5.26 17.78
C ARG A 412 -45.16 6.62 17.88
N SER A 413 -43.94 6.75 17.36
CA SER A 413 -43.16 8.00 17.38
C SER A 413 -43.54 8.98 16.26
N ALA A 414 -44.29 8.54 15.25
CA ALA A 414 -44.59 9.34 14.08
C ALA A 414 -45.51 10.53 14.38
N ASP A 415 -45.18 11.71 13.82
CA ASP A 415 -46.04 12.90 13.93
C ASP A 415 -47.38 12.73 13.20
N GLN A 416 -47.36 11.97 12.10
CA GLN A 416 -48.54 11.60 11.30
C GLN A 416 -48.37 10.19 10.74
N ILE A 417 -49.48 9.46 10.64
CA ILE A 417 -49.51 8.08 10.12
C ILE A 417 -50.49 8.02 8.95
N VAL A 418 -50.05 7.43 7.84
CA VAL A 418 -50.89 7.13 6.68
C VAL A 418 -50.94 5.61 6.52
N GLY A 419 -52.08 5.00 6.83
CA GLY A 419 -52.30 3.57 6.62
C GLY A 419 -52.63 3.26 5.16
N THR A 420 -51.83 2.40 4.52
CA THR A 420 -52.13 1.80 3.22
C THR A 420 -52.57 0.36 3.47
N GLY A 421 -53.82 0.05 3.13
CA GLY A 421 -54.54 -1.17 3.54
C GLY A 421 -54.03 -2.49 2.97
#